data_AF-A0A8J2PIU6-F1
#
_entry.id   AF-A0A8J2PIU6-F1
#
_cell.length_a   1.000
_cell.length_b   1.000
_cell.length_c   1.000
_cell.angle_alpha   90.00
_cell.angle_beta   90.00
_cell.angle_gamma   90.00
#
_symmetry.space_group_name_H-M   'P 1'
#
loop_
_entity.id
_entity.type
_entity.pdbx_description
1 polymer ?
#
loop_
_entity_poly.entity_id
_entity_poly.type
_entity_poly.pdbx_seq_one_letter_code
_entity_poly.pdbx_strand_id
1 'polypeptide(L)'
;DEIFQWLSATVHIVVVDVNEYSPTFLEPSYVKQVDEGRLYDQILRVEATDRDCTAKFGDICKYEILTLDQPFLIDNDGWTAADPTPT
;
A
#
# COMPACT_ATOMS: atom_id res chain seq x y z
N ASP A 1 -3.10 62.30 24.92
CA ASP A 1 -3.09 60.93 25.45
C ASP A 1 -3.51 59.96 24.37
N GLU A 2 -2.53 59.35 23.70
CA GLU A 2 -2.77 58.32 22.70
C GLU A 2 -3.14 57.01 23.38
N ILE A 3 -4.32 56.50 23.06
CA ILE A 3 -4.83 55.23 23.57
C ILE A 3 -4.08 54.12 22.82
N PHE A 4 -3.17 53.43 23.50
CA PHE A 4 -2.54 52.21 22.98
C PHE A 4 -3.60 51.10 22.86
N GLN A 5 -4.21 51.00 21.68
CA GLN A 5 -5.10 49.91 21.31
C GLN A 5 -4.24 48.70 20.93
N TRP A 6 -4.26 47.65 21.75
CA TRP A 6 -3.66 46.37 21.39
C TRP A 6 -4.51 45.72 20.30
N LEU A 7 -3.90 45.42 19.15
CA LEU A 7 -4.54 44.68 18.07
C LEU A 7 -4.41 43.18 18.36
N SER A 8 -5.55 42.51 18.45
CA SER A 8 -5.64 41.06 18.50
C SER A 8 -5.85 40.51 17.08
N ALA A 9 -5.13 39.44 16.72
CA ALA A 9 -5.32 38.72 15.48
C ALA A 9 -5.51 37.23 15.78
N THR A 10 -6.49 36.61 15.11
CA THR A 10 -6.73 35.17 15.21
C THR A 10 -5.91 34.44 14.16
N VAL A 11 -5.12 33.48 14.59
CA VAL A 11 -4.35 32.59 13.71
C VAL A 11 -5.02 31.22 13.73
N HIS A 12 -5.30 30.69 12.55
CA HIS A 12 -5.76 29.32 12.38
C HIS A 12 -4.57 28.45 11.95
N ILE A 13 -4.18 27.51 12.80
CA ILE A 13 -3.14 26.53 12.51
C ILE A 13 -3.85 25.24 12.10
N VAL A 14 -3.48 24.70 10.94
CA VAL A 14 -3.93 23.38 10.48
C VAL A 14 -2.73 22.45 10.51
N VAL A 15 -2.85 21.35 11.23
CA VAL A 15 -1.86 20.28 11.22
C VAL A 15 -2.20 19.34 10.06
N VAL A 16 -1.26 19.18 9.13
CA VAL A 16 -1.40 18.26 8.01
C VAL A 16 -0.77 16.94 8.40
N ASP A 17 -1.48 15.85 8.11
CA ASP A 17 -1.00 14.50 8.34
C ASP A 17 0.16 14.15 7.38
N VAL A 18 1.07 13.30 7.83
CA VAL A 18 2.24 12.85 7.06
C VAL A 18 2.29 11.33 7.05
N ASN A 19 2.85 10.76 5.98
CA ASN A 19 3.09 9.32 5.88
C ASN A 19 4.31 8.93 6.73
N GLU A 20 4.11 8.47 7.96
CA GLU A 20 5.19 8.18 8.90
C GLU A 20 5.70 6.74 8.79
N TYR A 21 4.82 5.81 8.38
CA TYR A 21 5.14 4.38 8.33
C TYR A 21 5.20 3.87 6.88
N SER A 22 5.84 2.72 6.73
CA SER A 22 5.87 1.98 5.48
C SER A 22 5.04 0.71 5.62
N PRO A 23 4.41 0.24 4.53
CA PRO A 23 3.69 -1.02 4.54
C PRO A 23 4.58 -2.18 4.95
N THR A 24 4.04 -3.06 5.80
CA THR A 24 4.72 -4.28 6.23
C THR A 24 3.87 -5.50 5.88
N PHE A 25 4.46 -6.49 5.21
CA PHE A 25 3.78 -7.77 4.94
C PHE A 25 3.42 -8.49 6.23
N LEU A 26 2.26 -9.16 6.24
CA LEU A 26 1.80 -9.95 7.39
C LEU A 26 2.73 -11.14 7.67
N GLU A 27 3.11 -11.86 6.62
CA GLU A 27 4.04 -12.99 6.70
C GLU A 27 5.40 -12.64 6.08
N PRO A 28 6.51 -13.16 6.65
CA PRO A 28 7.84 -12.99 6.08
C PRO A 28 8.03 -13.80 4.78
N SER A 29 7.22 -14.82 4.55
CA SER A 29 7.22 -15.61 3.32
C SER A 29 5.85 -16.22 3.04
N TYR A 30 5.50 -16.31 1.76
CA TYR A 30 4.28 -16.94 1.27
C TYR A 30 4.65 -18.07 0.33
N VAL A 31 4.14 -19.29 0.59
CA VAL A 31 4.50 -20.48 -0.20
C VAL A 31 3.24 -21.20 -0.63
N LYS A 32 3.15 -21.51 -1.92
CA LYS A 32 2.07 -22.29 -2.52
C LYS A 32 2.64 -23.23 -3.57
N GLN A 33 2.14 -24.46 -3.61
CA GLN A 33 2.39 -25.40 -4.69
C GLN A 33 1.24 -25.33 -5.69
N VAL A 34 1.58 -25.38 -6.98
CA VAL A 34 0.65 -25.34 -8.11
C VAL A 34 0.99 -26.45 -9.09
N ASP A 35 -0.02 -26.94 -9.80
CA ASP A 35 0.16 -27.95 -10.84
C ASP A 35 0.53 -27.28 -12.18
N GLU A 36 1.52 -27.82 -12.89
CA GLU A 36 1.85 -27.38 -14.25
C GLU A 36 0.66 -27.59 -15.20
N GLY A 37 0.44 -26.66 -16.13
CA GLY A 37 -0.62 -26.73 -17.13
C GLY A 37 -2.03 -26.42 -16.61
N ARG A 38 -2.18 -26.12 -15.31
CA ARG A 38 -3.45 -25.68 -14.73
C ARG A 38 -3.47 -24.16 -14.58
N LEU A 39 -4.46 -23.52 -15.20
CA LEU A 39 -4.74 -22.12 -15.00
C LEU A 39 -5.51 -21.95 -13.68
N TYR A 40 -4.90 -21.23 -12.74
CA TYR A 40 -5.56 -20.78 -11.52
C TYR A 40 -5.84 -19.28 -11.65
N ASP A 41 -7.09 -18.88 -11.47
CA ASP A 41 -7.46 -17.46 -11.45
C ASP A 41 -6.85 -16.73 -10.24
N GLN A 42 -6.65 -17.45 -9.14
CA GLN A 42 -6.04 -16.98 -7.89
C GLN A 42 -5.18 -18.08 -7.28
N ILE A 43 -3.88 -17.81 -7.11
CA ILE A 43 -2.90 -18.78 -6.59
C ILE A 43 -2.66 -18.57 -5.10
N LEU A 44 -2.20 -17.37 -4.72
CA LEU A 44 -2.00 -16.95 -3.34
C LEU A 44 -2.23 -15.44 -3.24
N ARG A 45 -2.65 -14.98 -2.06
CA ARG A 45 -2.73 -13.56 -1.76
C ARG A 45 -1.61 -13.18 -0.81
N VAL A 46 -0.85 -12.15 -1.14
CA VAL A 46 0.00 -11.48 -0.17
C VAL A 46 -0.78 -10.34 0.46
N GLU A 47 -0.55 -10.10 1.74
CA GLU A 47 -1.23 -9.02 2.45
C GLU A 47 -0.18 -8.18 3.19
N ALA A 48 -0.41 -6.87 3.22
CA ALA A 48 0.43 -5.91 3.95
C ALA A 48 -0.46 -4.95 4.74
N THR A 49 0.09 -4.41 5.81
CA THR A 49 -0.57 -3.42 6.66
C THR A 49 0.36 -2.22 6.84
N ASP A 50 -0.21 -1.03 6.79
CA ASP A 50 0.46 0.20 7.19
C ASP A 50 -0.14 0.68 8.52
N ARG A 51 0.69 1.31 9.35
CA ARG A 51 0.32 1.76 10.71
C ARG A 51 -0.14 3.22 10.75
N ASP A 52 -0.08 3.93 9.62
CA ASP A 52 -0.60 5.28 9.52
C ASP A 52 -2.11 5.34 9.82
N CYS A 53 -2.53 6.34 10.61
CA CYS A 53 -3.87 6.40 11.18
C CYS A 53 -4.95 6.93 10.20
N THR A 54 -4.54 7.49 9.06
CA THR A 54 -5.47 8.01 8.05
C THR A 54 -5.51 7.09 6.84
N ALA A 55 -6.69 6.90 6.26
CA ALA A 55 -6.87 6.05 5.07
C ALA A 55 -5.92 6.44 3.92
N LYS A 56 -5.60 7.74 3.79
CA LYS A 56 -4.70 8.22 2.73
C LYS A 56 -3.30 7.60 2.82
N PHE A 57 -2.79 7.32 4.01
CA PHE A 57 -1.44 6.81 4.25
C PHE A 57 -1.45 5.35 4.74
N GLY A 58 -2.53 4.92 5.38
CA GLY A 58 -2.73 3.56 5.86
C GLY A 58 -3.14 2.54 4.78
N ASP A 59 -3.67 3.00 3.64
CA ASP A 59 -4.15 2.10 2.58
C ASP A 59 -3.01 1.63 1.67
N ILE A 60 -2.97 0.32 1.39
CA ILE A 60 -2.01 -0.26 0.45
C ILE A 60 -2.48 0.01 -0.97
N CYS A 61 -1.68 0.78 -1.72
CA CYS A 61 -2.07 1.25 -3.06
C CYS A 61 -1.74 0.25 -4.18
N LYS A 62 -0.69 -0.57 -4.03
CA LYS A 62 -0.15 -1.42 -5.10
C LYS A 62 0.72 -2.54 -4.55
N TYR A 63 0.71 -3.67 -5.24
CA TYR A 63 1.73 -4.71 -5.13
C TYR A 63 2.48 -4.88 -6.47
N GLU A 64 3.72 -5.35 -6.39
CA GLU A 64 4.57 -5.57 -7.56
C GLU A 64 5.53 -6.72 -7.31
N ILE A 65 5.78 -7.53 -8.34
CA ILE A 65 6.80 -8.57 -8.28
C ILE A 65 8.07 -8.02 -8.93
N LEU A 66 9.13 -7.95 -8.14
CA LEU A 66 10.40 -7.34 -8.55
C LEU A 66 11.28 -8.29 -9.37
N THR A 67 11.06 -9.60 -9.25
CA THR A 67 11.74 -10.59 -10.09
C THR A 67 11.19 -10.50 -11.50
N LEU A 68 12.06 -10.19 -12.45
CA LEU A 68 11.72 -10.18 -13.88
C LEU A 68 11.65 -11.61 -14.43
N ASP A 69 11.00 -11.78 -15.58
CA ASP A 69 10.95 -13.03 -16.35
C ASP A 69 10.36 -14.24 -15.59
N GLN A 70 9.41 -13.99 -14.69
CA GLN A 70 8.64 -15.04 -14.01
C GLN A 70 7.26 -15.24 -14.66
N PRO A 71 6.66 -16.44 -14.58
CA PRO A 71 5.38 -16.75 -15.21
C PRO A 71 4.17 -16.34 -14.35
N PHE A 72 4.29 -15.29 -13.53
CA PHE A 72 3.24 -14.88 -12.59
C PHE A 72 3.01 -13.37 -12.61
N LEU A 73 1.74 -13.00 -12.43
CA LEU A 73 1.27 -11.63 -12.27
C LEU A 73 0.78 -11.42 -10.83
N ILE A 74 0.73 -10.16 -10.40
CA ILE A 74 0.10 -9.74 -9.15
C ILE A 74 -0.81 -8.54 -9.40
N ASP A 75 -1.98 -8.51 -8.78
CA ASP A 75 -2.89 -7.36 -8.81
C ASP A 75 -2.69 -6.41 -7.62
N ASN A 76 -3.45 -5.31 -7.60
CA ASN A 76 -3.37 -4.32 -6.53
C ASN A 76 -3.98 -4.81 -5.21
N ASP A 77 -4.75 -5.90 -5.22
CA ASP A 77 -5.32 -6.52 -4.02
C ASP A 77 -4.40 -7.60 -3.42
N GLY A 78 -3.25 -7.84 -4.06
CA GLY A 78 -2.21 -8.77 -3.63
C GLY A 78 -2.41 -10.20 -4.13
N TRP A 79 -3.39 -10.46 -4.99
CA TRP A 79 -3.60 -11.79 -5.58
C TRP A 79 -2.60 -12.04 -6.69
N THR A 80 -1.98 -13.22 -6.64
CA THR A 80 -1.15 -13.71 -7.73
C THR A 80 -1.92 -14.67 -8.63
N ALA A 81 -1.58 -14.66 -9.91
CA ALA A 81 -2.11 -15.55 -10.93
C ALA A 81 -1.00 -15.96 -11.91
N ALA A 82 -1.23 -17.01 -12.68
CA ALA A 82 -0.36 -17.36 -13.79
C ALA A 82 -0.43 -16.27 -14.88
N ASP A 83 0.69 -15.92 -15.47
CA ASP A 83 0.73 -15.03 -16.62
C ASP A 83 0.12 -15.73 -17.85
N PRO A 84 -0.97 -15.22 -18.45
CA PRO A 84 -1.57 -15.82 -19.64
C PRO A 84 -0.78 -15.57 -20.93
N THR A 85 0.24 -14.70 -20.90
CA THR A 85 1.04 -14.38 -22.07
C THR A 85 1.99 -15.55 -22.39
N PRO A 86 1.93 -16.14 -23.60
CA PRO A 86 2.87 -17.21 -23.95
C PRO A 86 4.29 -16.64 -24.03
N THR A 87 5.20 -17.24 -23.25
CA THR A 87 6.66 -17.04 -23.33
C THR A 87 7.22 -17.52 -24.65
#